data_AF-A0A521PQR5-F1
#
_entry.id   AF-A0A521PQR5-F1
#
_cell.length_a   1.000
_cell.length_b   1.000
_cell.length_c   1.000
_cell.angle_alpha   90.00
_cell.angle_beta   90.00
_cell.angle_gamma   90.00
#
_symmetry.space_group_name_H-M   'P 1'
#
loop_
_entity.id
_entity.type
_entity.pdbx_description
1 polymer ?
#
loop_
_entity_poly.entity_id
_entity_poly.type
_entity_poly.pdbx_seq_one_letter_code
_entity_poly.pdbx_strand_id
1 'polypeptide(L)'
;MILSRIQQAAIIGAGIVIAALAIFATIQTFRLNSTQRALKDEREIVTRMNAESAAANGRYRSLEQRHLQDTQRIEKDKADEIADMRADRDAALAELRTRPRRPAATATQSAAAPQDGPGCTGAALFADDAAFLVGEAARADEIRTEVKACYAQYDSLAQALDTGR
;
A
#
# COMPACT_ATOMS: atom_id res chain seq x y z
N MET A 1 17.31 49.07 77.99
CA MET A 1 16.14 48.21 77.72
C MET A 1 16.57 46.75 77.82
N ILE A 2 16.48 46.16 79.02
CA ILE A 2 16.82 44.75 79.26
C ILE A 2 15.47 44.03 79.38
N LEU A 3 15.14 43.18 78.39
CA LEU A 3 13.94 42.36 78.44
C LEU A 3 14.02 41.39 79.64
N SER A 4 12.89 41.16 80.32
CA SER A 4 12.85 40.21 81.43
C SER A 4 13.22 38.80 80.96
N ARG A 5 13.79 37.97 81.85
CA ARG A 5 14.24 36.60 81.50
C ARG A 5 13.13 35.73 80.89
N ILE A 6 11.87 35.99 81.24
CA ILE A 6 10.68 35.32 80.69
C ILE A 6 10.49 35.67 79.21
N GLN A 7 10.65 36.95 78.87
CA GLN A 7 10.48 37.43 77.50
C GLN A 7 11.63 36.98 76.59
N GLN A 8 12.85 36.83 77.12
CA GLN A 8 13.97 36.20 76.40
C GLN A 8 13.74 34.71 76.11
N ALA A 9 13.23 33.95 77.09
CA ALA A 9 12.92 32.53 76.91
C ALA A 9 11.83 32.29 75.85
N ALA A 10 10.79 33.12 75.82
CA ALA A 10 9.72 33.04 74.82
C ALA A 10 10.23 33.32 73.38
N ILE A 11 11.13 34.30 73.21
CA ILE A 11 11.72 34.63 71.90
C ILE A 11 12.63 33.50 71.42
N ILE A 12 13.44 32.91 72.30
CA ILE A 12 14.32 31.77 71.97
C ILE A 12 13.47 30.55 71.57
N GLY A 13 12.42 30.25 72.33
CA GLY A 13 11.50 29.14 72.02
C GLY A 13 10.81 29.31 70.67
N ALA A 14 10.29 30.50 70.37
CA ALA A 14 9.68 30.81 69.08
C ALA A 14 10.69 30.69 67.92
N GLY A 15 11.93 31.15 68.12
CA GLY A 15 13.01 31.02 67.12
C GLY A 15 13.35 29.57 66.78
N ILE A 16 13.38 28.68 67.77
CA ILE A 16 13.65 27.24 67.57
C ILE A 16 12.52 26.59 66.76
N VAL A 17 11.26 26.90 67.08
CA VAL A 17 10.10 26.34 66.37
C VAL A 17 10.09 26.79 64.89
N ILE A 18 10.36 28.07 64.63
CA ILE A 18 10.42 28.60 63.26
C ILE A 18 11.58 27.95 62.48
N ALA A 19 12.74 27.79 63.10
CA ALA A 19 13.89 27.12 62.49
C ALA A 19 13.56 25.65 62.16
N ALA A 20 12.90 24.93 63.07
CA ALA A 20 12.50 23.55 62.85
C ALA A 20 11.49 23.40 61.68
N LEU A 21 10.52 24.32 61.58
CA LEU A 21 9.55 24.34 60.48
C LEU A 21 10.20 24.67 59.13
N ALA A 22 11.15 25.60 59.10
CA ALA A 22 11.91 25.92 57.90
C ALA A 22 12.74 24.71 57.43
N ILE A 23 13.43 24.02 58.35
CA ILE A 23 14.18 22.80 58.05
C ILE A 23 13.23 21.73 57.50
N PHE A 24 12.08 21.48 58.14
CA PHE A 24 11.10 20.52 57.66
C PHE A 24 10.59 20.85 56.25
N ALA A 25 10.26 22.12 55.98
CA ALA A 25 9.83 22.56 54.65
C ALA A 25 10.92 22.36 53.58
N THR A 26 12.19 22.64 53.89
CA THR A 26 13.31 22.40 52.96
C THR A 26 13.50 20.92 52.67
N ILE A 27 13.34 20.04 53.67
CA ILE A 27 13.44 18.59 53.48
C ILE A 27 12.29 18.08 52.61
N GLN A 28 11.06 18.52 52.85
CA GLN A 28 9.89 18.10 52.06
C GLN A 28 9.98 18.56 50.60
N THR A 29 10.38 19.81 50.36
CA THR A 29 10.56 20.34 48.99
C THR A 29 11.68 19.62 48.25
N PHE A 30 12.78 19.27 48.91
CA PHE A 30 13.86 18.47 48.31
C PHE A 30 13.38 17.08 47.87
N ARG A 31 12.60 16.39 48.71
CA ARG A 31 12.03 15.06 48.38
C ARG A 31 11.04 15.10 47.22
N LEU A 32 10.22 16.15 47.13
CA LEU A 32 9.27 16.30 46.01
C LEU A 32 9.98 16.68 44.71
N ASN A 33 10.98 17.56 44.78
CA ASN A 33 11.77 17.95 43.61
C ASN A 33 12.59 16.77 43.07
N SER A 34 13.13 15.91 43.93
CA SER A 34 13.88 14.72 43.48
C SER A 34 13.00 13.72 42.73
N THR A 35 11.77 13.46 43.19
CA THR A 35 10.83 12.56 42.49
C THR A 35 10.31 13.17 41.19
N GLN A 36 10.07 14.49 41.16
CA GLN A 36 9.66 15.20 39.94
C GLN A 36 10.75 15.16 38.85
N ARG A 37 12.03 15.27 39.24
CA ARG A 37 13.16 15.15 38.31
C ARG A 37 13.22 13.76 37.69
N ALA A 38 13.10 12.71 38.50
CA ALA A 38 13.09 11.33 38.02
C ALA A 38 11.95 11.08 37.00
N LEU A 39 10.74 11.56 37.29
CA LEU A 39 9.60 11.44 36.37
C LEU A 39 9.79 12.23 35.07
N LYS A 40 10.45 13.39 35.13
CA LYS A 40 10.72 14.21 33.94
C LYS A 40 11.74 13.52 33.02
N ASP A 41 12.79 12.95 33.59
CA ASP A 41 13.83 12.22 32.86
C ASP A 41 13.24 10.96 32.19
N GLU A 42 12.41 10.18 32.92
CA GLU A 42 11.71 9.03 32.34
C GLU A 42 10.78 9.42 31.19
N ARG A 43 10.02 10.51 31.33
CA ARG A 43 9.16 11.02 30.27
C ARG A 43 9.96 11.46 29.06
N GLU A 44 11.09 12.13 29.25
CA GLU A 44 11.94 12.54 28.14
C GLU A 44 12.46 11.33 27.37
N ILE A 45 12.93 10.29 28.07
CA ILE A 45 13.36 9.02 27.45
C ILE A 45 12.21 8.37 26.67
N VAL A 46 11.02 8.25 27.27
CA VAL A 46 9.84 7.65 26.62
C VAL A 46 9.40 8.47 25.40
N THR A 47 9.42 9.80 25.48
CA THR A 47 9.05 10.65 24.33
C THR A 47 10.04 10.52 23.17
N ARG A 48 11.35 10.44 23.45
CA ARG A 48 12.39 10.18 22.43
C ARG A 48 12.21 8.81 21.79
N MET A 49 12.05 7.76 22.59
CA MET A 49 11.80 6.40 22.11
C MET A 49 10.52 6.30 21.28
N ASN A 50 9.44 6.96 21.71
CA ASN A 50 8.18 7.01 20.95
C ASN A 50 8.34 7.80 19.65
N ALA A 51 9.12 8.89 19.64
CA ALA A 51 9.38 9.67 18.44
C ALA A 51 10.21 8.88 17.42
N GLU A 52 11.26 8.18 17.86
CA GLU A 52 12.07 7.29 17.03
C GLU A 52 11.22 6.13 16.48
N SER A 53 10.42 5.50 17.34
CA SER A 53 9.52 4.41 16.94
C SER A 53 8.44 4.90 15.97
N ALA A 54 7.89 6.10 16.19
CA ALA A 54 6.92 6.71 15.28
C ALA A 54 7.54 7.05 13.92
N ALA A 55 8.79 7.54 13.90
CA ALA A 55 9.52 7.81 12.66
C ALA A 55 9.80 6.51 11.87
N ALA A 56 10.23 5.45 12.56
CA ALA A 56 10.42 4.14 11.96
C ALA A 56 9.10 3.57 11.42
N ASN A 57 8.04 3.55 12.25
CA ASN A 57 6.72 3.07 11.86
C ASN A 57 6.11 3.90 10.71
N GLY A 58 6.34 5.20 10.69
CA GLY A 58 5.91 6.08 9.60
C GLY A 58 6.53 5.70 8.26
N ARG A 59 7.83 5.37 8.24
CA ARG A 59 8.52 4.89 7.04
C ARG A 59 7.92 3.57 6.54
N TYR A 60 7.71 2.59 7.42
CA TYR A 60 7.11 1.30 7.03
C TYR A 60 5.69 1.47 6.47
N ARG A 61 4.85 2.27 7.13
CA ARG A 61 3.49 2.56 6.63
C ARG A 61 3.50 3.24 5.27
N SER A 62 4.42 4.19 5.04
CA SER A 62 4.53 4.87 3.75
C SER A 62 4.97 3.92 2.63
N LEU A 63 5.78 2.92 2.95
CA LEU A 63 6.24 1.92 1.99
C LEU A 63 5.13 0.91 1.69
N GLU A 64 4.42 0.44 2.71
CA GLU A 64 3.24 -0.41 2.57
C GLU A 64 2.15 0.28 1.74
N GLN A 65 1.83 1.53 2.03
CA GLN A 65 0.84 2.31 1.27
C GLN A 65 1.21 2.46 -0.20
N ARG A 66 2.48 2.76 -0.49
CA ARG A 66 2.97 2.84 -1.87
C ARG A 66 2.81 1.49 -2.58
N HIS A 67 3.24 0.41 -1.93
CA HIS A 67 3.12 -0.93 -2.51
C HIS A 67 1.67 -1.34 -2.80
N LEU A 68 0.75 -1.03 -1.89
CA LEU A 68 -0.69 -1.27 -2.10
C LEU A 68 -1.24 -0.43 -3.27
N GLN A 69 -0.85 0.84 -3.37
CA GLN A 69 -1.27 1.72 -4.47
C GLN A 69 -0.75 1.22 -5.82
N ASP A 70 0.53 0.83 -5.89
CA ASP A 70 1.15 0.33 -7.11
C ASP A 70 0.50 -0.98 -7.56
N THR A 71 0.25 -1.91 -6.64
CA THR A 71 -0.43 -3.18 -6.94
C THR A 71 -1.85 -2.94 -7.44
N GLN A 72 -2.62 -2.09 -6.76
CA GLN A 72 -3.98 -1.75 -7.19
C GLN A 72 -4.00 -1.10 -8.56
N ARG A 73 -3.05 -0.22 -8.84
CA ARG A 73 -2.92 0.43 -10.15
C ARG A 73 -2.61 -0.61 -11.23
N ILE A 74 -1.63 -1.48 -11.04
CA ILE A 74 -1.26 -2.50 -12.03
C ILE A 74 -2.44 -3.44 -12.31
N GLU A 75 -3.14 -3.89 -11.28
CA GLU A 75 -4.32 -4.75 -11.44
C GLU A 75 -5.47 -4.03 -12.16
N LYS A 76 -5.68 -2.75 -11.87
CA LYS A 76 -6.68 -1.93 -12.56
C LYS A 76 -6.32 -1.74 -14.03
N ASP A 77 -5.09 -1.31 -14.33
CA ASP A 77 -4.62 -1.06 -15.70
C ASP A 77 -4.73 -2.34 -16.54
N LYS A 78 -4.37 -3.50 -15.96
CA LYS A 78 -4.53 -4.82 -16.58
C LYS A 78 -5.99 -5.16 -16.86
N ALA A 79 -6.87 -4.98 -15.87
CA ALA A 79 -8.28 -5.30 -16.00
C ALA A 79 -8.97 -4.42 -17.06
N ASP A 80 -8.63 -3.14 -17.10
CA ASP A 80 -9.14 -2.19 -18.09
C ASP A 80 -8.64 -2.59 -19.50
N GLU A 81 -7.34 -2.91 -19.67
CA GLU A 81 -6.77 -3.37 -20.95
C GLU A 81 -7.42 -4.68 -21.46
N ILE A 82 -7.67 -5.65 -20.56
CA ILE A 82 -8.37 -6.90 -20.91
C ILE A 82 -9.84 -6.64 -21.27
N ALA A 83 -10.51 -5.71 -20.59
CA ALA A 83 -11.90 -5.38 -20.88
C ALA A 83 -12.04 -4.77 -22.28
N ASP A 84 -11.13 -3.88 -22.65
CA ASP A 84 -11.08 -3.28 -23.99
C ASP A 84 -10.82 -4.35 -25.07
N MET A 85 -9.84 -5.23 -24.87
CA MET A 85 -9.56 -6.36 -25.79
C MET A 85 -10.77 -7.28 -25.99
N ARG A 86 -11.55 -7.52 -24.93
CA ARG A 86 -12.77 -8.34 -25.01
C ARG A 86 -13.87 -7.62 -25.77
N ALA A 87 -14.03 -6.31 -25.57
CA ALA A 87 -14.99 -5.51 -26.31
C ALA A 87 -14.65 -5.51 -27.81
N ASP A 88 -13.38 -5.35 -28.17
CA ASP A 88 -12.89 -5.39 -29.55
C ASP A 88 -13.11 -6.77 -30.18
N ARG A 89 -12.81 -7.86 -29.45
CA ARG A 89 -13.12 -9.23 -29.90
C ARG A 89 -14.61 -9.40 -30.18
N ASP A 90 -15.47 -8.95 -29.28
CA ASP A 90 -16.92 -9.13 -29.42
C ASP A 90 -17.48 -8.29 -30.58
N ALA A 91 -16.96 -7.09 -30.79
CA ALA A 91 -17.26 -6.27 -31.96
C ALA A 91 -16.82 -6.97 -33.26
N ALA A 92 -15.59 -7.48 -33.31
CA ALA A 92 -15.09 -8.23 -34.47
C ALA A 92 -15.94 -9.47 -34.77
N LEU A 93 -16.29 -10.26 -33.75
CA LEU A 93 -17.18 -11.42 -33.89
C LEU A 93 -18.58 -11.04 -34.38
N ALA A 94 -19.09 -9.87 -33.99
CA ALA A 94 -20.37 -9.37 -34.46
C ALA A 94 -20.34 -9.04 -35.96
N GLU A 95 -19.25 -8.43 -36.45
CA GLU A 95 -19.06 -8.14 -37.87
C GLU A 95 -19.01 -9.41 -38.72
N LEU A 96 -18.42 -10.50 -38.20
CA LEU A 96 -18.33 -11.79 -38.91
C LEU A 96 -19.71 -12.42 -39.21
N ARG A 97 -20.78 -12.02 -38.52
CA ARG A 97 -22.14 -12.53 -38.78
C ARG A 97 -22.63 -12.21 -40.20
N THR A 98 -22.07 -11.19 -40.83
CA THR A 98 -22.38 -10.80 -42.22
C THR A 98 -21.66 -11.65 -43.27
N ARG A 99 -20.66 -12.44 -42.86
CA ARG A 99 -19.84 -13.23 -43.78
C ARG A 99 -20.49 -14.57 -44.13
N PRO A 100 -20.19 -15.13 -45.31
CA PRO A 100 -20.60 -16.49 -45.65
C PRO A 100 -20.06 -17.51 -44.65
N ARG A 101 -20.93 -18.42 -44.22
CA ARG A 101 -20.54 -19.62 -43.47
C ARG A 101 -19.95 -20.66 -44.40
N ARG A 102 -19.13 -21.56 -43.84
CA ARG A 102 -18.60 -22.70 -44.59
C ARG A 102 -19.76 -23.64 -44.97
N PRO A 103 -19.86 -24.07 -46.24
CA PRO A 103 -20.85 -25.07 -46.63
C PRO A 103 -20.62 -26.38 -45.86
N ALA A 104 -21.70 -27.06 -45.47
CA ALA A 104 -21.60 -28.40 -44.88
C ALA A 104 -21.00 -29.37 -45.90
N ALA A 105 -20.06 -30.22 -45.46
CA ALA A 105 -19.53 -31.29 -46.29
C ALA A 105 -20.64 -32.30 -46.59
N THR A 106 -21.11 -32.35 -47.84
CA THR A 106 -22.02 -33.40 -48.30
C THR A 106 -21.21 -34.65 -48.65
N ALA A 107 -21.74 -35.84 -48.34
CA ALA A 107 -21.06 -37.13 -48.54
C ALA A 107 -20.66 -37.44 -50.01
N THR A 108 -21.07 -36.61 -50.97
CA THR A 108 -20.72 -36.66 -52.39
C THR A 108 -19.60 -35.69 -52.79
N GLN A 109 -18.99 -34.96 -51.85
CA GLN A 109 -17.78 -34.18 -52.13
C GLN A 109 -16.61 -35.15 -52.35
N SER A 110 -16.48 -35.60 -53.59
CA SER A 110 -15.25 -36.19 -54.12
C SER A 110 -14.08 -35.30 -53.72
N ALA A 111 -12.91 -35.91 -53.48
CA ALA A 111 -11.67 -35.28 -53.00
C ALA A 111 -11.03 -34.26 -53.98
N ALA A 112 -11.84 -33.42 -54.63
CA ALA A 112 -11.47 -32.53 -55.70
C ALA A 112 -11.95 -31.10 -55.40
N ALA A 113 -10.98 -30.19 -55.40
CA ALA A 113 -11.03 -28.76 -55.13
C ALA A 113 -11.09 -28.39 -53.62
N PRO A 114 -10.06 -27.71 -53.09
CA PRO A 114 -10.22 -26.94 -51.87
C PRO A 114 -11.45 -26.04 -52.05
N GLN A 115 -12.37 -26.07 -51.10
CA GLN A 115 -13.30 -24.96 -50.92
C GLN A 115 -12.47 -23.81 -50.35
N ASP A 116 -11.60 -23.25 -51.19
CA ASP A 116 -10.91 -22.01 -50.87
C ASP A 116 -12.03 -21.02 -50.55
N GLY A 117 -11.95 -20.36 -49.38
CA GLY A 117 -12.70 -19.11 -49.22
C GLY A 117 -12.38 -18.19 -50.41
N PRO A 118 -13.15 -17.13 -50.69
CA PRO A 118 -12.97 -16.27 -51.87
C PRO A 118 -11.56 -15.61 -52.09
N GLY A 119 -10.51 -16.03 -51.40
CA GLY A 119 -9.10 -15.68 -51.58
C GLY A 119 -8.20 -16.28 -50.48
N CYS A 120 -6.88 -16.22 -50.68
CA CYS A 120 -5.86 -16.69 -49.72
C CYS A 120 -5.53 -15.66 -48.62
N THR A 121 -6.38 -14.65 -48.39
CA THR A 121 -6.15 -13.59 -47.41
C THR A 121 -7.16 -13.67 -46.27
N GLY A 122 -6.83 -13.11 -45.09
CA GLY A 122 -7.73 -13.11 -43.93
C GLY A 122 -9.10 -12.45 -44.20
N ALA A 123 -9.18 -11.56 -45.19
CA ALA A 123 -10.42 -10.93 -45.63
C ALA A 123 -11.40 -11.91 -46.28
N ALA A 124 -10.90 -12.99 -46.87
CA ALA A 124 -11.69 -13.96 -47.61
C ALA A 124 -11.97 -15.26 -46.83
N LEU A 125 -11.62 -15.30 -45.54
CA LEU A 125 -11.96 -16.43 -44.66
C LEU A 125 -13.48 -16.53 -44.46
N PHE A 126 -13.96 -17.77 -44.38
CA PHE A 126 -15.31 -18.06 -43.92
C PHE A 126 -15.51 -17.56 -42.48
N ALA A 127 -16.76 -17.28 -42.13
CA ALA A 127 -17.12 -16.75 -40.81
C ALA A 127 -16.56 -17.62 -39.66
N ASP A 128 -16.64 -18.95 -39.79
CA ASP A 128 -16.25 -19.88 -38.73
C ASP A 128 -14.72 -19.89 -38.52
N ASP A 129 -13.94 -19.89 -39.60
CA ASP A 129 -12.48 -19.87 -39.54
C ASP A 129 -11.96 -18.51 -39.02
N ALA A 130 -12.57 -17.41 -39.47
CA ALA A 130 -12.26 -16.08 -38.98
C ALA A 130 -12.60 -15.92 -37.48
N ALA A 131 -13.72 -16.48 -37.03
CA ALA A 131 -14.13 -16.42 -35.62
C ALA A 131 -13.15 -17.18 -34.72
N PHE A 132 -12.68 -18.34 -35.18
CA PHE A 132 -11.63 -19.08 -34.47
C PHE A 132 -10.34 -18.25 -34.33
N LEU A 133 -9.86 -17.65 -35.42
CA LEU A 133 -8.63 -16.84 -35.39
C LEU A 133 -8.77 -15.58 -34.54
N VAL A 134 -9.91 -14.88 -34.59
CA VAL A 134 -10.19 -13.73 -33.71
C VAL A 134 -10.18 -14.16 -32.24
N GLY A 135 -10.79 -15.30 -31.92
CA GLY A 135 -10.78 -15.85 -30.57
C GLY A 135 -9.36 -16.16 -30.08
N GLU A 136 -8.54 -16.79 -30.91
CA GLU A 136 -7.17 -17.16 -30.52
C GLU A 136 -6.24 -15.95 -30.46
N ALA A 137 -6.41 -14.95 -31.33
CA ALA A 137 -5.70 -13.68 -31.25
C ALA A 137 -6.03 -12.95 -29.94
N ALA A 138 -7.32 -12.80 -29.61
CA ALA A 138 -7.76 -12.17 -28.37
C ALA A 138 -7.20 -12.91 -27.13
N ARG A 139 -7.21 -14.24 -27.14
CA ARG A 139 -6.61 -15.04 -26.08
C ARG A 139 -5.10 -14.82 -25.95
N ALA A 140 -4.39 -14.73 -27.07
CA ALA A 140 -2.96 -14.46 -27.07
C ALA A 140 -2.65 -13.06 -26.51
N ASP A 141 -3.47 -12.06 -26.83
CA ASP A 141 -3.33 -10.71 -26.31
C ASP A 141 -3.65 -10.63 -24.81
N GLU A 142 -4.70 -11.31 -24.33
CA GLU A 142 -4.98 -11.44 -22.89
C GLU A 142 -3.77 -12.03 -22.14
N ILE A 143 -3.15 -13.09 -22.66
CA ILE A 143 -1.95 -13.70 -22.05
C ILE A 143 -0.76 -12.72 -22.03
N ARG A 144 -0.55 -11.97 -23.12
CA ARG A 144 0.53 -10.96 -23.17
C ARG A 144 0.33 -9.88 -22.11
N THR A 145 -0.91 -9.42 -21.94
CA THR A 145 -1.28 -8.41 -20.93
C THR A 145 -1.05 -8.94 -19.51
N GLU A 146 -1.43 -10.18 -19.21
CA GLU A 146 -1.15 -10.81 -17.91
C GLU A 146 0.35 -10.92 -17.63
N VAL A 147 1.16 -11.33 -18.62
CA VAL A 147 2.62 -11.40 -18.48
C VAL A 147 3.24 -10.02 -18.25
N LYS A 148 2.80 -9.01 -19.00
CA LYS A 148 3.23 -7.61 -18.83
C LYS A 148 2.91 -7.11 -17.42
N ALA A 149 1.73 -7.41 -16.89
CA ALA A 149 1.34 -7.04 -15.53
C ALA A 149 2.21 -7.77 -14.49
N CYS A 150 2.52 -9.04 -14.69
CA CYS A 150 3.43 -9.80 -13.82
C CYS A 150 4.82 -9.15 -13.75
N TYR A 151 5.40 -8.78 -14.89
CA TYR A 151 6.67 -8.07 -14.91
C TYR A 151 6.59 -6.69 -14.24
N ALA A 152 5.51 -5.94 -14.46
CA ALA A 152 5.31 -4.66 -13.78
C ALA A 152 5.25 -4.80 -12.24
N GLN A 153 4.60 -5.87 -11.74
CA GLN A 153 4.58 -6.16 -10.29
C GLN A 153 5.99 -6.48 -9.79
N TYR A 154 6.74 -7.32 -10.50
CA TYR A 154 8.11 -7.64 -10.13
C TYR A 154 9.03 -6.41 -10.13
N ASP A 155 8.94 -5.58 -11.17
CA ASP A 155 9.76 -4.38 -11.31
C ASP A 155 9.44 -3.35 -10.21
N SER A 156 8.16 -3.21 -9.82
CA SER A 156 7.77 -2.33 -8.72
C SER A 156 8.33 -2.81 -7.37
N LEU A 157 8.35 -4.12 -7.13
CA LEU A 157 8.98 -4.72 -5.95
C LEU A 157 10.51 -4.52 -5.95
N ALA A 158 11.16 -4.75 -7.09
CA ALA A 158 12.61 -4.55 -7.22
C ALA A 158 13.01 -3.10 -6.93
N GLN A 159 12.28 -2.13 -7.50
CA GLN A 159 12.51 -0.71 -7.24
C GLN A 159 12.29 -0.33 -5.77
N ALA A 160 11.26 -0.90 -5.13
CA ALA A 160 10.98 -0.65 -3.71
C ALA A 160 12.10 -1.18 -2.79
N LEU A 161 12.72 -2.31 -3.15
CA LEU A 161 13.85 -2.87 -2.41
C LEU A 161 15.13 -2.04 -2.61
N ASP A 162 15.39 -1.57 -3.83
CA ASP A 162 16.58 -0.75 -4.11
C ASP A 162 16.49 0.65 -3.49
N THR A 163 15.30 1.26 -3.41
CA THR A 163 15.12 2.53 -2.68
C THR A 163 15.18 2.39 -1.16
N GLY A 164 15.15 1.16 -0.63
CA GLY A 164 15.29 0.86 0.79
C GLY A 164 16.74 0.60 1.25
N ARG A 165 17.71 0.51 0.33
CA ARG A 165 19.14 0.27 0.60
C ARG A 165 19.92 1.58 0.66
#